data_AF-A0A6H3SLA2-F1
#
_entry.id   AF-A0A6H3SLA2-F1
#
_cell.length_a   1.000
_cell.length_b   1.000
_cell.length_c   1.000
_cell.angle_alpha   90.00
_cell.angle_beta   90.00
_cell.angle_gamma   90.00
#
_symmetry.space_group_name_H-M   'P 1'
#
loop_
_entity.id
_entity.type
_entity.pdbx_description
1 polymer ?
#
loop_
_entity_poly.entity_id
_entity_poly.type
_entity_poly.pdbx_seq_one_letter_code
_entity_poly.pdbx_strand_id
1 'polypeptide(L)'
;MKKTLITSTLLLAATFTLAACSSNQSATKGSSEEPKTEQTKATEKPASKKATSLDDFKKALESNGFTIKEEIKKSASLIQAESGKGFILEDDTAVEVYEYYDKNPMFEEAKKEKELIGHPAYIYGNYVVLVLNATDSKDKILESFKGFE
;
A
#
# COMPACT_ATOMS: atom_id res chain seq x y z
N MET A 1 21.77 -1.38 -51.64
CA MET A 1 22.46 -1.97 -50.48
C MET A 1 21.40 -2.61 -49.58
N LYS A 2 21.54 -3.91 -49.28
CA LYS A 2 21.20 -4.64 -48.03
C LYS A 2 19.78 -4.48 -47.43
N LYS A 3 19.05 -5.46 -46.91
CA LYS A 3 19.09 -6.94 -46.80
C LYS A 3 17.81 -7.31 -46.00
N THR A 4 17.12 -8.38 -46.42
CA THR A 4 16.37 -9.38 -45.62
C THR A 4 15.48 -8.94 -44.45
N LEU A 5 14.17 -9.19 -44.60
CA LEU A 5 13.20 -9.30 -43.49
C LEU A 5 13.50 -10.55 -42.67
N ILE A 6 13.67 -10.37 -41.35
CA ILE A 6 13.99 -11.45 -40.41
C ILE A 6 12.67 -12.03 -39.88
N THR A 7 12.46 -13.29 -40.22
CA THR A 7 11.46 -14.21 -39.68
C THR A 7 11.67 -14.40 -38.18
N SER A 8 10.64 -14.14 -37.36
CA SER A 8 10.65 -14.50 -35.94
C SER A 8 9.60 -15.59 -35.68
N THR A 9 10.12 -16.79 -35.45
CA THR A 9 9.43 -17.97 -34.95
C THR A 9 8.87 -17.73 -33.55
N LEU A 10 7.55 -17.86 -33.39
CA LEU A 10 6.90 -17.94 -32.09
C LEU A 10 7.01 -19.39 -31.61
N LEU A 11 7.91 -19.65 -30.66
CA LEU A 11 7.95 -20.92 -29.94
C LEU A 11 8.13 -20.61 -28.45
N LEU A 12 7.05 -20.73 -27.68
CA LEU A 12 7.13 -20.85 -26.23
C LEU A 12 6.11 -21.87 -25.74
N ALA A 13 6.53 -23.13 -25.77
CA ALA A 13 5.89 -24.20 -25.01
C ALA A 13 6.42 -24.11 -23.58
N ALA A 14 5.58 -23.63 -22.65
CA ALA A 14 5.85 -23.75 -21.23
C ALA A 14 5.18 -25.02 -20.71
N THR A 15 5.97 -26.09 -20.59
CA THR A 15 5.60 -27.32 -19.89
C THR A 15 5.55 -27.07 -18.39
N PHE A 16 4.37 -27.15 -17.79
CA PHE A 16 4.23 -27.22 -16.33
C PHE A 16 4.42 -28.67 -15.89
N THR A 17 5.65 -29.04 -15.54
CA THR A 17 5.91 -30.25 -14.75
C THR A 17 5.85 -29.86 -13.27
N LEU A 18 4.73 -30.16 -12.61
CA LEU A 18 4.68 -30.27 -11.15
C LEU A 18 5.35 -31.60 -10.79
N ALA A 19 6.66 -31.54 -10.53
CA ALA A 19 7.37 -32.60 -9.84
C ALA A 19 7.10 -32.49 -8.33
N ALA A 20 6.66 -33.61 -7.78
CA ALA A 20 6.37 -33.83 -6.38
C ALA A 20 7.62 -33.76 -5.49
N CYS A 21 7.41 -33.33 -4.25
CA CYS A 21 8.17 -33.71 -3.06
C CYS A 21 7.17 -33.63 -1.89
N SER A 22 7.07 -34.55 -0.95
CA SER A 22 7.67 -35.87 -0.78
C SER A 22 6.86 -36.57 0.33
N SER A 23 6.91 -37.90 0.29
CA SER A 23 6.37 -38.90 1.21
C SER A 23 6.15 -38.51 2.67
N ASN A 24 4.98 -38.85 3.21
CA ASN A 24 4.81 -39.17 4.64
C ASN A 24 4.42 -40.64 4.79
N GLN A 25 5.43 -41.51 4.84
CA GLN A 25 5.33 -42.86 5.37
C GLN A 25 6.07 -42.88 6.71
N SER A 26 5.35 -43.09 7.80
CA SER A 26 5.76 -43.95 8.93
C SER A 26 4.79 -43.79 10.11
N ALA A 27 4.28 -44.93 10.56
CA ALA A 27 3.59 -45.06 11.83
C ALA A 27 4.56 -44.88 13.00
N THR A 28 4.13 -44.25 14.09
CA THR A 28 4.57 -44.57 15.47
C THR A 28 3.54 -44.05 16.48
N LYS A 29 3.19 -44.93 17.42
CA LYS A 29 2.35 -44.73 18.60
C LYS A 29 2.93 -43.69 19.56
N GLY A 30 2.05 -43.00 20.29
CA GLY A 30 2.26 -42.71 21.71
C GLY A 30 2.20 -41.25 22.14
N SER A 31 1.23 -40.98 23.03
CA SER A 31 1.32 -40.06 24.17
C SER A 31 1.39 -38.54 23.94
N SER A 32 0.28 -37.90 24.32
CA SER A 32 0.14 -36.68 25.14
C SER A 32 0.84 -35.36 24.79
N GLU A 33 0.02 -34.31 24.94
CA GLU A 33 0.32 -32.91 25.26
C GLU A 33 0.37 -31.85 24.14
N GLU A 34 -0.45 -30.82 24.42
CA GLU A 34 -0.58 -29.46 23.89
C GLU A 34 -1.29 -29.21 22.53
N PRO A 35 -2.35 -28.35 22.52
CA PRO A 35 -2.90 -27.82 21.29
C PRO A 35 -2.00 -26.67 20.79
N LYS A 36 -1.28 -26.91 19.70
CA LYS A 36 -0.72 -25.82 18.88
C LYS A 36 -1.87 -25.14 18.15
N THR A 37 -2.22 -23.94 18.57
CA THR A 37 -3.03 -23.03 17.75
C THR A 37 -2.21 -22.63 16.53
N GLU A 38 -2.55 -23.23 15.39
CA GLU A 38 -2.18 -22.72 14.06
C GLU A 38 -2.73 -21.30 13.92
N GLN A 39 -1.82 -20.33 13.95
CA GLN A 39 -2.09 -18.95 13.57
C GLN A 39 -2.33 -18.93 12.06
N THR A 40 -3.56 -19.27 11.66
CA THR A 40 -4.04 -19.02 10.31
C THR A 40 -4.02 -17.51 10.13
N LYS A 41 -3.09 -17.01 9.31
CA LYS A 41 -3.05 -15.63 8.84
C LYS A 41 -4.23 -15.44 7.89
N ALA A 42 -5.44 -15.39 8.45
CA ALA A 42 -6.62 -14.97 7.75
C ALA A 42 -6.39 -13.53 7.34
N THR A 43 -6.14 -13.29 6.06
CA THR A 43 -6.28 -11.98 5.44
C THR A 43 -7.78 -11.68 5.39
N GLU A 44 -8.38 -11.46 6.57
CA GLU A 44 -9.70 -10.86 6.63
C GLU A 44 -9.55 -9.47 6.02
N LYS A 45 -10.24 -9.25 4.89
CA LYS A 45 -10.42 -7.92 4.33
C LYS A 45 -10.89 -7.01 5.49
N PRO A 46 -10.11 -5.99 5.89
CA PRO A 46 -10.49 -5.19 7.04
C PRO A 46 -11.86 -4.57 6.75
N ALA A 47 -12.79 -4.71 7.70
CA ALA A 47 -14.02 -3.94 7.70
C ALA A 47 -13.66 -2.45 7.49
N SER A 48 -14.44 -1.72 6.67
CA SER A 48 -14.23 -0.29 6.40
C SER A 48 -14.00 0.44 7.71
N LYS A 49 -12.77 0.87 7.95
CA LYS A 49 -12.38 1.54 9.18
C LYS A 49 -11.88 2.89 8.74
N LYS A 50 -12.74 3.91 8.84
CA LYS A 50 -12.33 5.30 8.64
C LYS A 50 -11.04 5.56 9.43
N ALA A 51 -10.09 6.22 8.80
CA ALA A 51 -8.91 6.70 9.49
C ALA A 51 -9.34 7.64 10.63
N THR A 52 -8.68 7.51 11.78
CA THR A 52 -8.94 8.32 12.98
C THR A 52 -7.72 9.14 13.41
N SER A 53 -6.58 8.90 12.77
CA SER A 53 -5.33 9.60 13.02
C SER A 53 -4.38 9.47 11.82
N LEU A 54 -3.40 10.36 11.74
CA LEU A 54 -2.30 10.26 10.77
C LEU A 54 -1.53 8.93 10.91
N ASP A 55 -1.45 8.36 12.13
CA ASP A 55 -0.76 7.10 12.39
C ASP A 55 -1.50 5.87 11.83
N ASP A 56 -2.78 5.99 11.51
CA ASP A 56 -3.50 4.90 10.83
C ASP A 56 -2.98 4.70 9.41
N PHE A 57 -2.59 5.77 8.71
CA PHE A 57 -1.94 5.68 7.40
C PHE A 57 -0.58 5.00 7.47
N LYS A 58 0.22 5.31 8.50
CA LYS A 58 1.48 4.61 8.77
C LYS A 58 1.25 3.10 8.90
N LYS A 59 0.33 2.70 9.79
CA LYS A 59 0.02 1.29 10.03
C LYS A 59 -0.50 0.59 8.78
N ALA A 60 -1.29 1.29 7.95
CA ALA A 60 -1.79 0.76 6.69
C ALA A 60 -0.65 0.50 5.68
N LEU A 61 0.31 1.43 5.57
CA LEU A 61 1.51 1.23 4.75
C LEU A 61 2.32 0.02 5.24
N GLU A 62 2.63 -0.04 6.53
CA GLU A 62 3.40 -1.14 7.13
C GLU A 62 2.69 -2.50 6.96
N SER A 63 1.37 -2.54 7.14
CA SER A 63 0.56 -3.76 6.97
C SER A 63 0.54 -4.26 5.53
N ASN A 64 0.73 -3.38 4.55
CA ASN A 64 0.82 -3.72 3.12
C ASN A 64 2.28 -3.92 2.64
N GLY A 65 3.21 -4.01 3.58
CA GLY A 65 4.60 -4.39 3.34
C GLY A 65 5.51 -3.24 2.91
N PHE A 66 5.14 -1.99 3.19
CA PHE A 66 6.05 -0.86 3.05
C PHE A 66 6.86 -0.67 4.33
N THR A 67 8.15 -0.37 4.19
CA THR A 67 9.02 0.02 5.30
C THR A 67 9.14 1.54 5.32
N ILE A 68 8.88 2.14 6.48
CA ILE A 68 9.03 3.58 6.69
C ILE A 68 10.46 3.88 7.12
N LYS A 69 11.21 4.58 6.27
CA LYS A 69 12.57 5.04 6.52
C LYS A 69 12.59 6.22 7.48
N GLU A 70 11.67 7.17 7.29
CA GLU A 70 11.61 8.42 8.06
C GLU A 70 10.16 8.93 8.21
N GLU A 71 9.86 9.51 9.37
CA GLU A 71 8.64 10.27 9.63
C GLU A 71 8.96 11.76 9.78
N ILE A 72 8.27 12.59 9.01
CA ILE A 72 8.52 14.04 8.98
C ILE A 72 7.25 14.77 9.40
N LYS A 73 7.31 15.58 10.45
CA LYS A 73 6.21 16.51 10.78
C LYS A 73 6.12 17.58 9.69
N LYS A 74 4.95 17.74 9.08
CA LYS A 74 4.74 18.72 8.01
C LYS A 74 4.18 20.03 8.57
N SER A 75 4.54 21.14 7.92
CA SER A 75 3.97 22.45 8.21
C SER A 75 2.57 22.54 7.60
N ALA A 76 1.57 22.12 8.39
CA ALA A 76 0.17 22.04 7.96
C ALA A 76 -0.47 23.41 7.70
N SER A 77 -0.02 24.46 8.40
CA SER A 77 -0.59 25.80 8.34
C SER A 77 -0.48 26.46 6.96
N LEU A 78 0.56 26.15 6.19
CA LEU A 78 0.76 26.71 4.84
C LEU A 78 -0.35 26.29 3.87
N ILE A 79 -0.92 25.12 4.08
CA ILE A 79 -2.01 24.56 3.28
C ILE A 79 -3.31 24.50 4.10
N GLN A 80 -3.39 25.30 5.17
CA GLN A 80 -4.56 25.42 6.04
C GLN A 80 -5.05 24.08 6.63
N ALA A 81 -4.19 23.07 6.75
CA ALA A 81 -4.50 21.82 7.43
C ALA A 81 -4.31 21.95 8.95
N GLU A 82 -5.05 21.14 9.72
CA GLU A 82 -4.92 21.06 11.18
C GLU A 82 -3.61 20.37 11.58
N SER A 83 -3.28 19.30 10.87
CA SER A 83 -2.08 18.50 11.13
C SER A 83 -1.56 17.90 9.84
N GLY A 84 -0.28 17.50 9.83
CA GLY A 84 0.32 16.86 8.67
C GLY A 84 1.56 16.06 9.02
N LYS A 85 1.73 14.91 8.35
CA LYS A 85 2.87 14.01 8.49
C LYS A 85 3.26 13.43 7.14
N GLY A 86 4.57 13.37 6.88
CA GLY A 86 5.17 12.71 5.73
C GLY A 86 5.82 11.40 6.16
N PHE A 87 5.67 10.37 5.33
CA PHE A 87 6.31 9.07 5.48
C PHE A 87 7.24 8.86 4.28
N ILE A 88 8.54 8.81 4.53
CA ILE A 88 9.52 8.47 3.49
C ILE A 88 9.70 6.95 3.49
N LEU A 89 9.47 6.32 2.35
CA LEU A 89 9.64 4.88 2.16
C LEU A 89 11.08 4.54 1.77
N GLU A 90 11.43 3.25 1.79
CA GLU A 90 12.76 2.77 1.38
C GLU A 90 13.13 3.13 -0.07
N ASP A 91 12.14 3.26 -0.96
CA ASP A 91 12.33 3.65 -2.36
C ASP A 91 12.36 5.18 -2.58
N ASP A 92 12.51 5.95 -1.49
CA ASP A 92 12.45 7.42 -1.46
C ASP A 92 11.11 8.05 -1.89
N THR A 93 10.07 7.23 -2.07
CA THR A 93 8.69 7.73 -2.20
C THR A 93 8.29 8.46 -0.92
N ALA A 94 7.69 9.64 -1.06
CA ALA A 94 7.14 10.39 0.06
C ALA A 94 5.60 10.30 0.03
N VAL A 95 5.02 9.77 1.10
CA VAL A 95 3.57 9.79 1.32
C VAL A 95 3.26 10.88 2.32
N GLU A 96 2.66 11.98 1.87
CA GLU A 96 2.24 13.08 2.75
C GLU A 96 0.76 12.96 3.06
N VAL A 97 0.40 13.09 4.34
CA VAL A 97 -0.97 13.00 4.82
C VAL A 97 -1.28 14.26 5.62
N TYR A 98 -2.38 14.91 5.28
CA TYR A 98 -2.85 16.15 5.90
C TYR A 98 -4.28 16.00 6.40
N GLU A 99 -4.51 16.41 7.63
CA GLU A 99 -5.82 16.38 8.27
C GLU A 99 -6.50 17.76 8.16
N TYR A 100 -7.77 17.76 7.77
CA TYR A 100 -8.57 18.97 7.67
C TYR A 100 -9.78 18.89 8.59
N TYR A 101 -10.27 20.05 9.01
CA TYR A 101 -11.62 20.18 9.55
C TYR A 101 -12.64 20.29 8.40
N ASP A 102 -13.90 19.93 8.69
CA ASP A 102 -14.98 20.01 7.72
C ASP A 102 -15.21 21.44 7.23
N LYS A 103 -15.48 21.61 5.93
CA LYS A 103 -15.70 22.92 5.28
C LYS A 103 -14.49 23.85 5.24
N ASN A 104 -13.28 23.35 5.53
CA ASN A 104 -12.06 24.09 5.26
C ASN A 104 -11.98 24.46 3.77
N PRO A 105 -11.78 25.74 3.38
CA PRO A 105 -11.78 26.15 1.98
C PRO A 105 -10.75 25.41 1.12
N MET A 106 -9.54 25.21 1.64
CA MET A 106 -8.49 24.45 0.94
C MET A 106 -8.88 22.98 0.77
N PHE A 107 -9.53 22.39 1.77
CA PHE A 107 -10.01 21.01 1.68
C PHE A 107 -11.13 20.87 0.64
N GLU A 108 -12.08 21.81 0.59
CA GLU A 108 -13.14 21.81 -0.42
C GLU A 108 -12.57 21.96 -1.84
N GLU A 109 -11.58 22.83 -2.01
CA GLU A 109 -10.86 22.98 -3.28
C GLU A 109 -10.11 21.71 -3.66
N ALA A 110 -9.37 21.09 -2.73
CA ALA A 110 -8.64 19.85 -2.99
C ALA A 110 -9.56 18.69 -3.37
N LYS A 111 -10.74 18.58 -2.76
CA LYS A 111 -11.77 17.60 -3.15
C LYS A 111 -12.32 17.85 -4.55
N LYS A 112 -12.54 19.12 -4.90
CA LYS A 112 -13.10 19.54 -6.20
C LYS A 112 -12.11 19.31 -7.33
N GLU A 113 -10.88 19.80 -7.16
CA GLU A 113 -9.84 19.77 -8.19
C GLU A 113 -9.07 18.44 -8.21
N LYS A 114 -9.21 17.61 -7.16
CA LYS A 114 -8.41 16.39 -6.95
C LYS A 114 -6.90 16.68 -6.97
N GLU A 115 -6.54 17.86 -6.51
CA GLU A 115 -5.19 18.38 -6.49
C GLU A 115 -4.97 19.21 -5.23
N LEU A 116 -3.77 19.17 -4.68
CA LEU A 116 -3.31 20.05 -3.62
C LEU A 116 -1.90 20.49 -3.98
N ILE A 117 -1.66 21.80 -3.97
CA ILE A 117 -0.33 22.41 -4.23
C ILE A 117 0.38 21.90 -5.50
N GLY A 118 -0.34 21.64 -6.59
CA GLY A 118 0.26 21.14 -7.84
C GLY A 118 0.40 19.62 -7.92
N HIS A 119 -0.08 18.88 -6.92
CA HIS A 119 0.06 17.43 -6.84
C HIS A 119 -1.29 16.72 -6.74
N PRO A 120 -1.45 15.54 -7.39
CA PRO A 120 -2.67 14.74 -7.26
C PRO A 120 -3.02 14.46 -5.80
N ALA A 121 -4.26 14.76 -5.42
CA ALA A 121 -4.78 14.59 -4.07
C ALA A 121 -5.76 13.42 -3.99
N TYR A 122 -5.55 12.55 -3.00
CA TYR A 122 -6.41 11.40 -2.71
C TYR A 122 -7.10 11.61 -1.37
N ILE A 123 -8.42 11.46 -1.33
CA ILE A 123 -9.26 11.87 -0.20
C ILE A 123 -9.72 10.63 0.58
N TYR A 124 -9.47 10.60 1.88
CA TYR A 124 -9.92 9.54 2.79
C TYR A 124 -10.52 10.17 4.05
N GLY A 125 -11.85 10.21 4.15
CA GLY A 125 -12.53 10.97 5.20
C GLY A 125 -12.16 12.45 5.14
N ASN A 126 -11.61 13.00 6.23
CA ASN A 126 -11.11 14.36 6.34
C ASN A 126 -9.59 14.48 6.09
N TYR A 127 -8.97 13.44 5.55
CA TYR A 127 -7.55 13.42 5.21
C TYR A 127 -7.33 13.57 3.71
N VAL A 128 -6.30 14.35 3.35
CA VAL A 128 -5.76 14.44 2.01
C VAL A 128 -4.40 13.76 1.98
N VAL A 129 -4.22 12.82 1.06
CA VAL A 129 -2.98 12.10 0.84
C VAL A 129 -2.36 12.55 -0.48
N LEU A 130 -1.06 12.83 -0.45
CA LEU A 130 -0.21 13.04 -1.63
C LEU A 130 0.82 11.92 -1.69
N VAL A 131 1.03 11.37 -2.88
CA VAL A 131 2.09 10.38 -3.14
C VAL A 131 3.08 11.01 -4.10
N LEU A 132 4.26 11.36 -3.60
CA LEU A 132 5.28 12.12 -4.30
C LEU A 132 6.48 11.22 -4.61
N ASN A 133 7.11 11.45 -5.76
CA ASN A 133 8.30 10.73 -6.22
C ASN A 133 8.14 9.22 -6.39
N ALA A 134 6.92 8.69 -6.33
CA ALA A 134 6.68 7.27 -6.62
C ALA A 134 6.99 6.95 -8.08
N THR A 135 7.76 5.89 -8.30
CA THR A 135 8.00 5.31 -9.63
C THR A 135 6.89 4.31 -9.95
N ASP A 136 6.87 3.19 -9.23
CA ASP A 136 5.99 2.04 -9.51
C ASP A 136 5.09 1.68 -8.31
N SER A 137 5.37 2.22 -7.13
CA SER A 137 4.73 1.85 -5.86
C SER A 137 3.40 2.58 -5.59
N LYS A 138 3.07 3.61 -6.38
CA LYS A 138 1.90 4.49 -6.15
C LYS A 138 0.59 3.72 -5.99
N ASP A 139 0.27 2.84 -6.92
CA ASP A 139 -1.04 2.17 -6.90
C ASP A 139 -1.15 1.26 -5.68
N LYS A 140 -0.07 0.54 -5.33
CA LYS A 140 -0.01 -0.29 -4.12
C LYS A 140 -0.10 0.54 -2.82
N ILE A 141 0.47 1.75 -2.81
CA ILE A 141 0.31 2.70 -1.69
C ILE A 141 -1.16 3.07 -1.53
N LEU A 142 -1.84 3.46 -2.61
CA LEU A 142 -3.25 3.83 -2.57
C LEU A 142 -4.14 2.64 -2.19
N GLU A 143 -3.79 1.43 -2.64
CA GLU A 143 -4.46 0.19 -2.21
C GLU A 143 -4.41 -0.04 -0.70
N SER A 144 -3.35 0.43 -0.05
CA SER A 144 -3.20 0.33 1.41
C SER A 144 -4.29 1.09 2.16
N PHE A 145 -4.89 2.11 1.53
CA PHE A 145 -5.85 3.03 2.15
C PHE A 145 -7.30 2.80 1.72
N LYS A 146 -7.58 1.87 0.79
CA LYS A 146 -8.94 1.58 0.29
C LYS A 146 -9.98 1.29 1.39
N GLY A 147 -9.56 0.82 2.57
CA GLY A 147 -10.44 0.58 3.71
C GLY A 147 -10.81 1.82 4.52
N PHE A 148 -10.24 2.98 4.20
CA PHE A 148 -10.46 4.25 4.92
C PHE A 148 -11.55 5.13 4.30
N GLU A 149 -12.08 4.73 3.14
CA GLU A 149 -13.23 5.38 2.47
C GLU A 149 -14.50 5.36 3.33
#